data_AF-A0A7W1S7Q0-F1
#
_entry.id   AF-A0A7W1S7Q0-F1
#
_cell.length_a   1.000
_cell.length_b   1.000
_cell.length_c   1.000
_cell.angle_alpha   90.00
_cell.angle_beta   90.00
_cell.angle_gamma   90.00
#
_symmetry.space_group_name_H-M   'P 1'
#
loop_
_entity.id
_entity.type
_entity.pdbx_description
1 polymer ?
#
loop_
_entity_poly.entity_id
_entity_poly.type
_entity_poly.pdbx_seq_one_letter_code
_entity_poly.pdbx_strand_id
1 'polypeptide(L)'
;MREVSYKTFWSYGGAGVKHKAPLSDFLLDVLYLMENSGVIPPLHVLNEVLKGGGNNGGMSAGTAWRPFSIKDAEYNELVEVLLQLDVIEAKKNHRYAMFPKIVVDETLHQYATHREWLKAVTSKYPRFTS
;
A
#
# COMPACT_ATOMS: atom_id res chain seq x y z
N MET A 1 14.12 -6.45 6.89
CA MET A 1 12.86 -5.69 6.83
C MET A 1 11.98 -6.00 8.03
N ARG A 2 11.27 -4.99 8.57
CA ARG A 2 10.34 -5.14 9.70
C ARG A 2 9.10 -5.99 9.34
N GLU A 3 8.63 -6.79 10.28
CA GLU A 3 7.33 -7.46 10.21
C GLU A 3 6.20 -6.57 10.75
N VAL A 4 5.04 -6.64 10.11
CA VAL A 4 3.81 -5.93 10.47
C VAL A 4 2.70 -6.93 10.73
N SER A 5 1.99 -6.76 11.84
CA SER A 5 0.76 -7.51 12.13
C SER A 5 -0.45 -6.66 11.76
N TYR A 6 -1.32 -7.21 10.92
CA TYR A 6 -2.50 -6.52 10.40
C TYR A 6 -3.66 -7.50 10.21
N LYS A 7 -4.84 -6.95 9.92
CA LYS A 7 -6.03 -7.72 9.57
C LYS A 7 -6.60 -7.23 8.26
N THR A 8 -6.96 -8.14 7.36
CA THR A 8 -7.74 -7.83 6.16
C THR A 8 -9.19 -8.27 6.33
N PHE A 9 -10.12 -7.43 5.88
CA PHE A 9 -11.56 -7.65 5.91
C PHE A 9 -12.03 -7.71 4.47
N TRP A 10 -12.43 -8.90 4.01
CA TRP A 10 -12.77 -9.13 2.60
C TRP A 10 -14.28 -9.06 2.31
N SER A 11 -15.10 -9.03 3.35
CA SER A 11 -16.56 -9.02 3.25
C SER A 11 -17.20 -8.29 4.43
N TYR A 12 -18.41 -7.78 4.19
CA TYR A 12 -19.23 -7.16 5.22
C TYR A 12 -19.47 -8.12 6.40
N GLY A 13 -19.13 -7.67 7.61
CA GLY A 13 -19.33 -8.44 8.84
C GLY A 13 -18.32 -9.58 9.10
N GLY A 14 -17.30 -9.75 8.26
CA GLY A 14 -16.27 -10.78 8.47
C GLY A 14 -15.38 -10.49 9.67
N ALA A 15 -14.91 -11.53 10.38
CA ALA A 15 -14.03 -11.41 11.55
C ALA A 15 -12.63 -10.84 11.25
N GLY A 16 -12.31 -10.68 9.96
CA GLY A 16 -11.01 -10.31 9.43
C GLY A 16 -9.99 -11.45 9.51
N VAL A 17 -9.14 -11.60 8.50
CA VAL A 17 -8.04 -12.55 8.49
C VAL A 17 -6.82 -11.88 9.10
N LYS A 18 -6.22 -12.49 10.11
CA LYS A 18 -4.98 -11.98 10.72
C LYS A 18 -3.78 -12.37 9.87
N HIS A 19 -2.89 -11.42 9.69
CA HIS A 19 -1.63 -11.60 8.98
C HIS A 19 -0.47 -11.12 9.83
N LYS A 20 0.69 -11.72 9.58
CA LYS A 20 1.98 -11.22 10.00
C LYS A 20 2.92 -11.41 8.82
N ALA A 21 3.37 -10.31 8.24
CA ALA A 21 4.16 -10.33 7.01
C ALA A 21 5.21 -9.21 7.03
N PRO A 22 6.24 -9.28 6.16
CA PRO A 22 7.13 -8.16 5.92
C PRO A 22 6.38 -6.89 5.51
N LEU A 23 7.01 -5.73 5.75
CA LEU A 23 6.44 -4.44 5.40
C LEU A 23 6.09 -4.33 3.90
N SER A 24 6.90 -4.92 3.02
CA SER A 24 6.63 -5.00 1.57
C SER A 24 5.27 -5.63 1.26
N ASP A 25 5.02 -6.80 1.82
CA ASP A 25 3.81 -7.59 1.56
C ASP A 25 2.59 -6.91 2.18
N PHE A 26 2.76 -6.35 3.38
CA PHE A 26 1.71 -5.54 4.01
C PHE A 26 1.27 -4.37 3.11
N LEU A 27 2.21 -3.65 2.47
CA LEU A 27 1.87 -2.53 1.58
C LEU A 27 0.98 -2.95 0.40
N LEU A 28 1.15 -4.18 -0.10
CA LEU A 28 0.34 -4.73 -1.19
C LEU A 28 -1.11 -5.00 -0.78
N ASP A 29 -1.37 -5.13 0.52
CA ASP A 29 -2.70 -5.33 1.09
C ASP A 29 -3.34 -4.04 1.64
N VAL A 30 -2.64 -2.90 1.58
CA VAL A 30 -3.20 -1.60 1.98
C VAL A 30 -4.03 -1.00 0.84
N LEU A 31 -5.33 -0.89 1.09
CA LEU A 31 -6.28 -0.23 0.19
C LEU A 31 -5.93 1.24 -0.05
N TYR A 32 -6.14 1.71 -1.28
CA TYR A 32 -5.90 3.10 -1.71
C TYR A 32 -4.45 3.59 -1.55
N LEU A 33 -3.49 2.67 -1.49
CA LEU A 33 -2.07 3.01 -1.48
C LEU A 33 -1.45 2.81 -2.86
N MET A 34 -1.29 1.56 -3.30
CA MET A 34 -0.60 1.22 -4.55
C MET A 34 -1.50 0.57 -5.60
N GLU A 35 -2.74 0.19 -5.24
CA GLU A 35 -3.56 -0.84 -5.91
C GLU A 35 -3.61 -0.77 -7.44
N ASN A 36 -3.72 0.43 -8.00
CA ASN A 36 -3.92 0.62 -9.43
C ASN A 36 -2.71 1.18 -10.18
N SER A 37 -1.81 1.86 -9.48
CA SER A 37 -0.71 2.59 -10.11
C SER A 37 0.62 1.88 -9.98
N GLY A 38 0.81 1.06 -8.94
CA GLY A 38 2.11 0.50 -8.57
C GLY A 38 3.14 1.55 -8.16
N VAL A 39 2.72 2.81 -7.97
CA VAL A 39 3.60 3.90 -7.57
C VAL A 39 3.85 3.80 -6.07
N ILE A 40 5.12 3.72 -5.68
CA ILE A 40 5.52 3.74 -4.27
C ILE A 40 5.30 5.17 -3.73
N PRO A 41 4.52 5.34 -2.64
CA PRO A 41 4.33 6.65 -2.02
C PRO A 41 5.62 7.16 -1.38
N PRO A 42 5.88 8.49 -1.43
CA PRO A 42 7.01 9.06 -0.71
C PRO A 42 6.87 8.84 0.80
N LEU A 43 8.00 8.82 1.51
CA LEU A 43 8.06 8.46 2.94
C LEU A 43 7.07 9.23 3.82
N HIS A 44 6.91 10.54 3.62
CA HIS A 44 5.98 11.34 4.44
C HIS A 44 4.52 10.95 4.21
N VAL A 45 4.13 10.72 2.94
CA VAL A 45 2.80 10.23 2.59
C VAL A 45 2.57 8.82 3.14
N LEU A 46 3.56 7.93 3.00
CA LEU A 46 3.47 6.59 3.56
C LEU A 46 3.27 6.64 5.08
N ASN A 47 4.07 7.44 5.78
CA ASN A 47 3.95 7.61 7.23
C ASN A 47 2.63 8.26 7.68
N GLU A 48 2.02 9.12 6.87
CA GLU A 48 0.66 9.61 7.12
C GLU A 48 -0.35 8.45 7.13
N VAL A 49 -0.29 7.58 6.12
CA VAL A 49 -1.15 6.39 6.03
C VAL A 49 -0.88 5.43 7.19
N LEU A 50 0.38 5.09 7.44
CA LEU A 50 0.78 4.12 8.48
C LEU A 50 0.33 4.56 9.88
N LYS A 51 0.32 5.87 10.17
CA LYS A 51 -0.19 6.43 11.43
C LYS A 51 -1.71 6.37 11.55
N GLY A 52 -2.43 6.24 10.43
CA GLY A 52 -3.89 6.12 10.42
C GLY A 52 -4.42 4.79 10.97
N GLY A 53 -3.62 3.71 10.93
CA GLY A 53 -4.04 2.39 11.45
C GLY A 53 -5.09 1.65 10.60
N GLY A 54 -5.52 2.24 9.49
CA GLY A 54 -6.52 1.66 8.60
C GLY A 54 -7.92 1.55 9.22
N ASN A 55 -8.80 0.75 8.59
CA ASN A 55 -10.14 0.48 9.09
C ASN A 55 -10.63 -0.91 8.69
N ASN A 56 -11.78 -1.32 9.23
CA ASN A 56 -12.41 -2.59 8.89
C ASN A 56 -13.22 -2.55 7.58
N GLY A 57 -13.13 -1.46 6.81
CA GLY A 57 -13.82 -1.28 5.53
C GLY A 57 -15.32 -1.00 5.63
N GLY A 58 -15.95 -1.15 6.80
CA GLY A 58 -17.39 -0.98 6.97
C GLY A 58 -18.18 -1.90 6.03
N MET A 59 -18.82 -1.31 5.01
CA MET A 59 -19.55 -2.02 3.94
C MET A 59 -18.64 -2.52 2.80
N SER A 60 -17.38 -2.13 2.78
CA SER A 60 -16.38 -2.52 1.79
C SER A 60 -15.26 -3.32 2.46
N ALA A 61 -14.33 -3.81 1.64
CA ALA A 61 -13.12 -4.41 2.17
C ALA A 61 -12.26 -3.36 2.90
N GLY A 62 -11.45 -3.82 3.84
CA GLY A 62 -10.64 -2.97 4.70
C GLY A 62 -9.36 -3.67 5.14
N THR A 63 -8.36 -2.87 5.51
CA THR A 63 -7.13 -3.36 6.15
C THR A 63 -6.91 -2.55 7.40
N ALA A 64 -6.67 -3.21 8.54
CA ALA A 64 -6.47 -2.56 9.83
C ALA A 64 -5.17 -3.03 10.49
N TRP A 65 -4.45 -2.11 11.10
CA TRP A 65 -3.17 -2.33 11.77
C TRP A 65 -3.02 -1.38 12.97
N ARG A 66 -2.02 -1.63 13.81
CA ARG A 66 -1.68 -0.67 14.87
C ARG A 66 -0.89 0.48 14.27
N PRO A 67 -1.26 1.76 14.48
CA PRO A 67 -0.51 2.92 13.99
C PRO A 67 1.00 2.84 14.23
N PHE A 68 1.80 3.18 13.21
CA PHE A 68 3.24 3.29 13.32
C PHE A 68 3.82 4.24 12.26
N SER A 69 5.12 4.49 12.34
CA SER A 69 5.89 5.14 11.30
C SER A 69 7.20 4.39 11.09
N ILE A 70 7.80 4.57 9.91
CA ILE A 70 9.11 4.04 9.54
C ILE A 70 10.09 5.19 9.29
N LYS A 71 11.38 4.89 9.38
CA LYS A 71 12.48 5.85 9.12
C LYS A 71 13.03 5.72 7.70
N ASP A 72 13.88 6.66 7.28
CA ASP A 72 14.52 6.65 5.95
C ASP A 72 15.23 5.34 5.63
N ALA A 73 15.96 4.76 6.59
CA ALA A 73 16.65 3.48 6.37
C ALA A 73 15.68 2.33 6.07
N GLU A 74 14.55 2.25 6.80
CA GLU A 74 13.52 1.23 6.54
C GLU A 74 12.79 1.49 5.22
N TYR A 75 12.59 2.76 4.86
CA TYR A 75 11.97 3.16 3.61
C TYR A 75 12.84 2.80 2.40
N ASN A 76 14.15 3.04 2.47
CA ASN A 76 15.06 2.67 1.39
C ASN A 76 15.10 1.15 1.19
N GLU A 77 15.19 0.37 2.27
CA GLU A 77 15.08 -1.09 2.22
C GLU A 77 13.74 -1.53 1.60
N LEU A 78 12.64 -0.87 1.97
CA LEU A 78 11.31 -1.12 1.41
C LEU A 78 11.24 -0.87 -0.09
N VAL A 79 11.75 0.27 -0.54
CA VAL A 79 11.77 0.64 -1.97
C VAL A 79 12.57 -0.37 -2.77
N GLU A 80 13.75 -0.76 -2.30
CA GLU A 80 14.61 -1.74 -2.97
C GLU A 80 13.91 -3.09 -3.15
N VAL A 81 13.25 -3.60 -2.10
CA VAL A 81 12.51 -4.87 -2.17
C VAL A 81 11.30 -4.77 -3.10
N LEU A 82 10.53 -3.70 -3.02
CA LEU A 82 9.34 -3.51 -3.87
C LEU A 82 9.71 -3.39 -5.35
N LEU A 83 10.84 -2.77 -5.70
CA LEU A 83 11.30 -2.67 -7.08
C LEU A 83 11.77 -4.01 -7.67
N GLN A 84 12.11 -5.00 -6.84
CA GLN A 84 12.51 -6.34 -7.25
C GLN A 84 11.35 -7.35 -7.24
N LEU A 85 10.16 -6.94 -6.78
CA LEU A 85 9.01 -7.81 -6.61
C LEU A 85 8.48 -8.33 -7.96
N ASP A 86 8.26 -9.64 -8.06
CA ASP A 86 7.48 -10.21 -9.16
C ASP A 86 5.99 -9.94 -8.93
N VAL A 87 5.46 -8.97 -9.67
CA VAL A 87 4.05 -8.56 -9.56
C VAL A 87 3.08 -9.65 -9.99
N ILE A 88 3.48 -10.53 -10.93
CA ILE A 88 2.63 -11.64 -11.39
C ILE A 88 2.46 -12.66 -10.26
N GLU A 89 3.54 -12.96 -9.56
CA GLU A 89 3.50 -13.85 -8.39
C GLU A 89 2.75 -13.19 -7.23
N ALA A 90 3.03 -11.92 -6.94
CA ALA A 90 2.38 -11.18 -5.86
C ALA A 90 0.86 -11.13 -6.04
N LYS A 91 0.35 -10.96 -7.26
CA LYS A 91 -1.09 -10.92 -7.56
C LYS A 91 -1.83 -12.20 -7.17
N LYS A 92 -1.14 -13.35 -7.09
CA LYS A 92 -1.76 -14.61 -6.65
C LYS A 92 -2.19 -14.55 -5.18
N ASN A 93 -1.46 -13.79 -4.36
CA ASN A 93 -1.65 -13.74 -2.90
C ASN A 93 -2.19 -12.38 -2.42
N HIS A 94 -2.00 -11.31 -3.20
CA HIS A 94 -2.41 -9.94 -2.86
C HIS A 94 -3.47 -9.44 -3.84
N ARG A 95 -4.73 -9.39 -3.39
CA ARG A 95 -5.89 -9.01 -4.22
C ARG A 95 -5.79 -7.62 -4.83
N TYR A 96 -5.04 -6.72 -4.18
CA TYR A 96 -4.90 -5.33 -4.59
C TYR A 96 -3.63 -5.07 -5.41
N ALA A 97 -2.80 -6.07 -5.69
CA ALA A 97 -1.69 -5.92 -6.64
C ALA A 97 -2.20 -5.97 -8.10
N MET A 98 -3.00 -4.97 -8.51
CA MET A 98 -3.61 -4.91 -9.86
C MET A 98 -2.76 -4.15 -10.88
N PHE A 99 -1.69 -3.50 -10.44
CA PHE A 99 -0.75 -2.77 -11.31
C PHE A 99 0.14 -3.72 -12.11
N PRO A 100 0.63 -3.33 -13.31
CA PRO A 100 1.50 -4.16 -14.12
C PRO A 100 2.98 -4.10 -13.71
N LYS A 101 3.39 -3.04 -12.99
CA LYS A 101 4.76 -2.82 -12.53
C LYS A 101 4.78 -1.91 -11.32
N ILE A 102 5.87 -1.99 -10.54
CA ILE A 102 6.14 -1.07 -9.44
C ILE A 102 7.13 0.00 -9.89
N VAL A 103 6.89 1.25 -9.49
CA VAL A 103 7.75 2.39 -9.85
C VAL A 103 7.89 3.38 -8.70
N VAL A 104 9.01 4.10 -8.68
CA VAL A 104 9.18 5.34 -7.91
C VAL A 104 9.01 6.51 -8.87
N ASP A 105 8.21 7.50 -8.49
CA ASP A 105 8.00 8.71 -9.28
C ASP A 105 8.25 9.96 -8.42
N GLU A 106 9.47 10.49 -8.54
CA GLU A 106 9.93 11.63 -7.75
C GLU A 106 9.12 12.91 -8.00
N THR A 107 8.47 13.02 -9.17
CA THR A 107 7.62 14.19 -9.48
C THR A 107 6.38 14.28 -8.58
N LEU A 108 6.03 13.18 -7.90
CA LEU A 108 4.93 13.11 -6.96
C LEU A 108 5.37 13.37 -5.50
N HIS A 109 6.66 13.57 -5.24
CA HIS A 109 7.17 13.88 -3.89
C HIS A 109 6.72 15.27 -3.40
N GLN A 110 6.34 16.16 -4.31
CA GLN A 110 5.87 17.51 -4.00
C GLN A 110 4.53 17.56 -3.25
N TYR A 111 3.73 16.48 -3.29
CA TYR A 111 2.42 16.45 -2.63
C TYR A 111 2.58 16.17 -1.13
N ALA A 112 2.04 17.03 -0.28
CA ALA A 112 2.25 16.98 1.16
C ALA A 112 1.37 15.92 1.84
N THR A 113 0.20 15.62 1.29
CA THR A 113 -0.79 14.73 1.91
C THR A 113 -1.10 13.50 1.06
N HIS A 114 -1.52 12.41 1.71
CA HIS A 114 -1.97 11.18 1.05
C HIS A 114 -3.11 11.44 0.07
N ARG A 115 -4.07 12.30 0.43
CA ARG A 115 -5.21 12.62 -0.43
C ARG A 115 -4.78 13.34 -1.73
N GLU A 116 -3.89 14.32 -1.63
CA GLU A 116 -3.38 15.05 -2.80
C GLU A 116 -2.52 14.15 -3.67
N TRP A 117 -1.63 13.39 -3.05
CA TRP A 117 -0.79 12.40 -3.73
C TRP A 117 -1.65 11.38 -4.48
N LEU A 118 -2.67 10.81 -3.83
CA LEU A 118 -3.57 9.82 -4.45
C LEU A 118 -4.31 10.39 -5.67
N LYS A 119 -4.75 11.66 -5.59
CA LYS A 119 -5.39 12.35 -6.72
C LYS A 119 -4.42 12.51 -7.89
N ALA A 120 -3.18 12.92 -7.62
CA ALA A 120 -2.16 13.11 -8.64
C ALA A 120 -1.72 11.78 -9.28
N VAL A 121 -1.53 10.74 -8.47
CA VAL A 121 -1.25 9.37 -8.93
C VAL A 121 -2.35 8.88 -9.85
N THR A 122 -3.62 8.99 -9.43
CA THR A 122 -4.76 8.53 -10.23
C THR A 122 -4.89 9.29 -11.55
N SER A 123 -4.49 10.56 -11.58
CA SER A 123 -4.49 11.37 -12.81
C SER A 123 -3.35 11.01 -13.77
N LYS A 124 -2.18 10.64 -13.26
CA LYS A 124 -0.97 10.34 -14.07
C LYS A 124 -0.91 8.86 -14.48
N TYR A 125 -1.39 7.98 -13.61
CA TYR A 125 -1.45 6.53 -13.77
C TYR A 125 -2.91 6.08 -13.64
N PRO A 126 -3.76 6.37 -14.65
CA PRO A 126 -5.15 5.95 -14.62
C PRO A 126 -5.22 4.42 -14.58
N ARG A 127 -6.30 3.89 -13.98
CA ARG A 127 -6.56 2.45 -13.96
C ARG A 127 -6.52 1.92 -15.38
N PHE A 128 -5.78 0.84 -15.60
CA PHE A 128 -5.92 0.07 -16.84
C PHE A 128 -7.35 -0.47 -16.88
N THR A 129 -8.23 0.19 -17.63
CA THR A 129 -9.49 -0.37 -18.07
C THR A 129 -9.16 -1.35 -19.19
N SER A 130 -8.91 -2.61 -18.85
CA SER A 130 -8.98 -3.72 -19.80
C SER A 130 -10.44 -4.03 -20.10
#